data_AF-G8QT17-F1
#
_entry.id   AF-G8QT17-F1
#
_cell.length_a   1.000
_cell.length_b   1.000
_cell.length_c   1.000
_cell.angle_alpha   90.00
_cell.angle_beta   90.00
_cell.angle_gamma   90.00
#
_symmetry.space_group_name_H-M   'P 1'
#
loop_
_entity.id
_entity.type
_entity.pdbx_description
1 polymer ?
#
loop_
_entity_poly.entity_id
_entity_poly.type
_entity_poly.pdbx_seq_one_letter_code
_entity_poly.pdbx_strand_id
1 'polypeptide(L)'
;MYKLTIQIGIWASILGILSGIIELSIGFLIREWIGNKENPVILGFVTLLLSVLALVSILSARSLPSLGNNSRLAIFLGVFIPSVICFTTVGRLWYIPGPMLLATAFLLAYSFWIQPAPLGSTDLAAGNGLLFRLLGILGAILILSAFGLAFFKPLFALFQTETSMGGKQYRFEILPMDFIRRTVISSAGNTSEDFEVSLVRIVQILLVLGASISLTASLVASRLFLGVGCLVSFSALALFLFSLPTILQQAQFPLEGYISLLGSLSLGWYISLLGMILFFIAWIQPIFLRAGR
;
A
#
# COMPACT_ATOMS: atom_id res chain seq x y z
N MET A 1 17.79 14.59 21.15
CA MET A 1 17.40 14.18 19.78
C MET A 1 15.90 14.32 19.52
N TYR A 2 15.03 13.85 20.41
CA TYR A 2 13.58 13.91 20.21
C TYR A 2 12.99 15.31 19.89
N LYS A 3 13.39 16.37 20.62
CA LYS A 3 12.95 17.76 20.31
C LYS A 3 13.31 18.19 18.89
N LEU A 4 14.48 17.79 18.41
CA LEU A 4 14.96 18.08 17.06
C LEU A 4 14.12 17.34 16.01
N THR A 5 13.79 16.06 16.24
CA THR A 5 12.89 15.28 15.37
C THR A 5 11.55 15.98 15.16
N ILE A 6 10.93 16.45 16.24
CA ILE A 6 9.65 17.16 16.17
C ILE A 6 9.78 18.48 15.42
N GLN A 7 10.86 19.24 15.65
CA GLN A 7 11.09 20.49 14.94
C GLN A 7 11.29 20.27 13.44
N ILE A 8 12.12 19.31 13.04
CA ILE A 8 12.32 18.95 11.62
C ILE A 8 10.99 18.58 11.00
N GLY A 9 10.20 17.73 11.65
CA GLY A 9 8.89 17.31 11.16
C GLY A 9 7.93 18.47 10.95
N ILE A 10 7.85 19.41 11.90
CA ILE A 10 6.98 20.58 11.79
C ILE A 10 7.38 21.45 10.60
N TRP A 11 8.68 21.76 10.48
CA TRP A 11 9.18 22.55 9.35
C TRP A 11 8.91 21.86 8.02
N ALA A 12 9.16 20.56 7.94
CA ALA A 12 8.89 19.78 6.74
C ALA A 12 7.40 19.77 6.37
N SER A 13 6.51 19.68 7.37
CA SER A 13 5.06 19.71 7.14
C SER A 13 4.59 21.10 6.71
N ILE A 14 5.12 22.17 7.30
CA ILE A 14 4.83 23.56 6.88
C ILE A 14 5.27 23.78 5.44
N LEU A 15 6.48 23.35 5.08
CA LEU A 15 6.95 23.40 3.70
C LEU A 15 6.04 22.60 2.77
N GLY A 16 5.55 21.44 3.20
CA GLY A 16 4.60 20.65 2.43
C GLY A 16 3.25 21.35 2.21
N ILE A 17 2.72 22.00 3.25
CA ILE A 17 1.49 22.82 3.15
C ILE A 17 1.71 23.96 2.16
N LEU A 18 2.86 24.65 2.22
CA LEU A 18 3.20 25.70 1.27
C LEU A 18 3.30 25.16 -0.16
N SER A 19 3.90 23.99 -0.37
CA SER A 19 3.91 23.33 -1.68
C SER A 19 2.49 23.09 -2.20
N GLY A 20 1.58 22.56 -1.37
CA GLY A 20 0.18 22.36 -1.75
C GLY A 20 -0.55 23.67 -2.09
N ILE A 21 -0.29 24.77 -1.35
CA ILE A 21 -0.84 26.10 -1.66
C ILE A 21 -0.31 26.64 -2.99
N ILE A 22 1.00 26.46 -3.26
CA ILE A 22 1.64 26.86 -4.51
C ILE A 22 1.02 26.10 -5.69
N GLU A 23 0.82 24.79 -5.55
CA GLU A 23 0.17 23.94 -6.56
C GLU A 23 -1.26 24.40 -6.85
N LEU A 24 -2.04 24.70 -5.81
CA LEU A 24 -3.41 25.23 -5.94
C LEU A 24 -3.47 26.60 -6.62
N SER A 25 -2.48 27.46 -6.35
CA SER A 25 -2.53 28.87 -6.76
C SER A 25 -1.94 29.09 -8.15
N ILE A 26 -0.75 28.56 -8.40
CA ILE A 26 0.04 28.82 -9.62
C ILE A 26 0.51 27.54 -10.32
N GLY A 27 0.02 26.35 -9.93
CA GLY A 27 0.50 25.07 -10.44
C GLY A 27 0.45 24.92 -11.97
N PHE A 28 -0.52 25.56 -12.64
CA PHE A 28 -0.60 25.58 -14.11
C PHE A 28 0.56 26.31 -14.78
N LEU A 29 1.19 27.28 -14.10
CA LEU A 29 2.33 28.05 -14.62
C LEU A 29 3.67 27.33 -14.40
N ILE A 30 3.72 26.40 -13.45
CA ILE A 30 4.95 25.71 -13.03
C ILE A 30 4.88 24.20 -13.27
N ARG A 31 4.19 23.76 -14.35
CA ARG A 31 3.95 22.32 -14.64
C ARG A 31 5.23 21.48 -14.58
N GLU A 32 6.35 22.01 -15.08
CA GLU A 32 7.64 21.33 -15.05
C GLU A 32 8.16 21.04 -13.63
N TRP A 33 7.80 21.88 -12.66
CA TRP A 33 8.16 21.70 -11.25
C TRP A 33 7.29 20.68 -10.54
N ILE A 34 6.04 20.51 -10.98
CA ILE A 34 5.09 19.56 -10.39
C ILE A 34 5.03 18.22 -11.15
N GLY A 35 6.05 17.92 -11.96
CA GLY A 35 6.11 16.66 -12.72
C GLY A 35 5.06 16.57 -13.84
N ASN A 36 4.72 17.70 -14.45
CA ASN A 36 3.82 17.85 -15.59
C ASN A 36 2.43 17.21 -15.41
N LYS A 37 1.89 17.19 -14.18
CA LYS A 37 0.55 16.65 -13.95
C LYS A 37 -0.53 17.42 -14.71
N GLU A 38 -1.59 16.70 -15.10
CA GLU A 38 -2.70 17.24 -15.88
C GLU A 38 -3.60 18.16 -15.06
N ASN A 39 -3.80 17.85 -13.78
CA ASN A 39 -4.64 18.63 -12.88
C ASN A 39 -3.87 19.09 -11.62
N PRO A 40 -3.20 20.25 -11.69
CA PRO A 40 -2.46 20.83 -10.56
C PRO A 40 -3.34 21.15 -9.34
N VAL A 41 -4.63 21.43 -9.54
CA VAL A 41 -5.55 21.78 -8.46
C VAL A 41 -5.85 20.58 -7.58
N ILE A 42 -6.20 19.44 -8.18
CA ILE A 42 -6.44 18.19 -7.44
C ILE A 42 -5.15 17.76 -6.72
N LEU A 43 -4.01 17.84 -7.41
CA LEU A 43 -2.71 17.54 -6.81
C LEU A 43 -2.46 18.42 -5.58
N GLY A 44 -2.56 19.74 -5.72
CA GLY A 44 -2.34 20.70 -4.63
C GLY A 44 -3.24 20.49 -3.43
N PHE A 45 -4.52 20.15 -3.67
CA PHE A 45 -5.45 19.82 -2.59
C PHE A 45 -5.02 18.56 -1.83
N VAL A 46 -4.63 17.50 -2.55
CA VAL A 46 -4.14 16.25 -1.95
C VAL A 46 -2.85 16.48 -1.18
N THR A 47 -1.88 17.20 -1.76
CA THR A 47 -0.63 17.57 -1.11
C THR A 47 -0.87 18.34 0.19
N LEU A 48 -1.77 19.32 0.16
CA LEU A 48 -2.13 20.11 1.33
C LEU A 48 -2.74 19.25 2.44
N LEU A 49 -3.72 18.41 2.11
CA LEU A 49 -4.36 17.52 3.08
C LEU A 49 -3.36 16.55 3.72
N LEU A 50 -2.51 15.92 2.90
CA LEU A 50 -1.49 14.99 3.37
C LEU A 50 -0.44 15.69 4.25
N SER A 51 -0.08 16.93 3.92
CA SER A 51 0.85 17.74 4.73
C SER A 51 0.25 18.15 6.07
N VAL A 52 -1.04 18.51 6.10
CA VAL A 52 -1.77 18.79 7.35
C VAL A 52 -1.84 17.52 8.21
N LEU A 53 -2.13 16.37 7.62
CA LEU A 53 -2.14 15.08 8.34
C LEU A 53 -0.78 14.79 8.98
N ALA A 54 0.31 15.01 8.25
CA ALA A 54 1.67 14.88 8.80
C ALA A 54 1.91 15.85 9.96
N LEU A 55 1.49 17.12 9.83
CA LEU A 55 1.62 18.11 10.89
C LEU A 55 0.87 17.69 12.16
N VAL A 56 -0.40 17.29 12.04
CA VAL A 56 -1.21 16.82 13.18
C VAL A 56 -0.56 15.61 13.85
N SER A 57 -0.01 14.68 13.06
CA SER A 57 0.69 13.51 13.56
C SER A 57 1.95 13.88 14.36
N ILE A 58 2.75 14.81 13.84
CA ILE A 58 3.98 15.28 14.52
C ILE A 58 3.65 16.08 15.78
N LEU A 59 2.60 16.91 15.77
CA LEU A 59 2.14 17.62 16.95
C LEU A 59 1.64 16.64 18.02
N SER A 60 0.91 15.60 17.62
CA SER A 60 0.45 14.52 18.50
C SER A 60 1.60 13.72 19.09
N ALA A 61 2.74 13.65 18.41
CA ALA A 61 3.92 13.00 18.95
C ALA A 61 4.44 13.69 20.22
N ARG A 62 4.21 15.00 20.42
CA ARG A 62 4.75 15.76 21.57
C ARG A 62 4.34 15.21 22.93
N SER A 63 3.22 14.52 23.03
CA SER A 63 2.74 13.85 24.26
C SER A 63 3.36 12.45 24.48
N LEU A 64 4.56 12.22 23.96
CA LEU A 64 5.24 10.91 23.86
C LEU A 64 5.21 10.00 25.11
N PRO A 65 5.38 10.51 26.35
CA PRO A 65 5.54 9.64 27.52
C PRO A 65 4.33 8.76 27.83
N SER A 66 3.12 9.15 27.39
CA SER A 66 1.87 8.44 27.67
C SER A 66 1.29 7.66 26.49
N LEU A 67 1.98 7.66 25.33
CA LEU A 67 1.41 7.09 24.12
C LEU A 67 1.55 5.56 24.07
N GLY A 68 0.40 4.90 24.01
CA GLY A 68 0.30 3.48 23.65
C GLY A 68 0.77 3.20 22.23
N ASN A 69 1.07 1.93 21.95
CA ASN A 69 1.70 1.52 20.70
C ASN A 69 0.85 1.79 19.45
N ASN A 70 -0.49 1.72 19.56
CA ASN A 70 -1.39 2.09 18.47
C ASN A 70 -1.24 3.57 18.10
N SER A 71 -1.14 4.46 19.09
CA SER A 71 -0.96 5.90 18.85
C SER A 71 0.41 6.18 18.23
N ARG A 72 1.47 5.49 18.68
CA ARG A 72 2.81 5.58 18.07
C ARG A 72 2.80 5.17 16.61
N LEU A 73 2.13 4.06 16.29
CA LEU A 73 1.99 3.61 14.91
C LEU A 73 1.14 4.57 14.06
N ALA A 74 0.04 5.09 14.61
CA ALA A 74 -0.79 6.09 13.94
C ALA A 74 0.02 7.34 13.57
N ILE A 75 0.82 7.84 14.51
CA ILE A 75 1.71 8.98 14.30
C ILE A 75 2.75 8.65 13.23
N PHE A 76 3.40 7.49 13.33
CA PHE A 76 4.40 7.07 12.35
C PHE A 76 3.80 7.00 10.94
N LEU A 77 2.67 6.31 10.77
CA LEU A 77 1.99 6.17 9.48
C LEU A 77 1.47 7.51 8.97
N GLY A 78 0.96 8.36 9.86
CA GLY A 78 0.50 9.70 9.54
C GLY A 78 1.61 10.65 9.06
N VAL A 79 2.89 10.33 9.29
CA VAL A 79 4.03 11.03 8.70
C VAL A 79 4.58 10.29 7.48
N PHE A 80 4.76 8.98 7.59
CA PHE A 80 5.39 8.14 6.57
C PHE A 80 4.56 8.08 5.27
N ILE A 81 3.24 7.86 5.38
CA ILE A 81 2.35 7.73 4.21
C ILE A 81 2.32 9.04 3.40
N PRO A 82 2.02 10.21 3.99
CA PRO A 82 2.14 11.48 3.28
C PRO A 82 3.48 11.69 2.60
N SER A 83 4.56 11.34 3.30
CA SER A 83 5.92 11.53 2.79
C SER A 83 6.16 10.74 1.51
N VAL A 84 5.85 9.44 1.51
CA VAL A 84 6.05 8.54 0.35
C VAL A 84 5.13 8.91 -0.82
N ILE A 85 3.85 9.17 -0.55
CA ILE A 85 2.88 9.55 -1.58
C ILE A 85 3.31 10.86 -2.24
N CYS A 86 3.58 11.90 -1.45
CA CYS A 86 3.91 13.21 -2.01
C CYS A 86 5.28 13.19 -2.71
N PHE A 87 6.25 12.40 -2.22
CA PHE A 87 7.55 12.25 -2.87
C PHE A 87 7.46 11.66 -4.28
N THR A 88 6.49 10.78 -4.54
CA THR A 88 6.29 10.17 -5.85
C THR A 88 5.35 10.96 -6.76
N THR A 89 4.55 11.90 -6.21
CA THR A 89 3.45 12.55 -6.96
C THR A 89 3.66 14.03 -7.23
N VAL A 90 4.22 14.80 -6.28
CA VAL A 90 4.31 16.27 -6.29
C VAL A 90 5.51 16.77 -7.13
N GLY A 91 6.54 15.95 -7.33
CA GLY A 91 7.70 16.33 -8.14
C GLY A 91 8.70 17.22 -7.39
N ARG A 92 9.26 18.24 -8.05
CA ARG A 92 10.40 19.03 -7.55
C ARG A 92 10.06 19.87 -6.32
N LEU A 93 8.80 20.31 -6.17
CA LEU A 93 8.33 21.03 -4.98
C LEU A 93 8.43 20.19 -3.70
N TRP A 94 8.61 18.87 -3.82
CA TRP A 94 8.71 17.95 -2.70
C TRP A 94 10.14 17.50 -2.36
N TYR A 95 11.15 17.96 -3.10
CA TYR A 95 12.54 17.54 -2.90
C TYR A 95 13.12 17.90 -1.53
N ILE A 96 12.60 18.95 -0.89
CA ILE A 96 12.98 19.32 0.47
C ILE A 96 12.01 18.72 1.51
N PRO A 97 10.68 18.97 1.47
CA PRO A 97 9.79 18.47 2.52
C PRO A 97 9.73 16.95 2.58
N GLY A 98 9.83 16.25 1.44
CA GLY A 98 9.77 14.78 1.39
C GLY A 98 10.90 14.10 2.16
N PRO A 99 12.17 14.31 1.80
CA PRO A 99 13.29 13.74 2.54
C PRO A 99 13.30 14.13 4.02
N MET A 100 12.90 15.36 4.37
CA MET A 100 12.79 15.78 5.76
C MET A 100 11.69 15.03 6.52
N LEU A 101 10.51 14.80 5.92
CA LEU A 101 9.44 13.99 6.50
C LEU A 101 9.83 12.51 6.59
N LEU A 102 10.54 11.96 5.60
CA LEU A 102 11.08 10.59 5.67
C LEU A 102 12.09 10.45 6.81
N ALA A 103 13.02 11.39 6.95
CA ALA A 103 13.96 11.41 8.05
C ALA A 103 13.23 11.53 9.40
N THR A 104 12.19 12.36 9.47
CA THR A 104 11.33 12.47 10.66
C THR A 104 10.66 11.14 10.99
N ALA A 105 10.06 10.46 10.01
CA ALA A 105 9.43 9.16 10.21
C ALA A 105 10.44 8.11 10.71
N PHE A 106 11.65 8.09 10.16
CA PHE A 106 12.73 7.20 10.61
C PHE A 106 13.14 7.49 12.06
N LEU A 107 13.37 8.77 12.40
CA LEU A 107 13.73 9.18 13.75
C LEU A 107 12.60 8.90 14.76
N LEU A 108 11.34 9.07 14.36
CA LEU A 108 10.18 8.69 15.16
C LEU A 108 10.18 7.18 15.41
N ALA A 109 10.35 6.37 14.37
CA ALA A 109 10.41 4.91 14.51
C ALA A 109 11.54 4.47 15.44
N TYR A 110 12.72 5.08 15.29
CA TYR A 110 13.87 4.84 16.17
C TYR A 110 13.53 5.19 17.63
N SER A 111 12.92 6.36 17.87
CA SER A 111 12.52 6.77 19.22
C SER A 111 11.39 5.93 19.83
N PHE A 112 10.48 5.39 19.01
CA PHE A 112 9.32 4.65 19.48
C PHE A 112 9.63 3.20 19.84
N TRP A 113 10.49 2.55 19.06
CA TRP A 113 10.67 1.10 19.09
C TRP A 113 12.13 0.65 19.29
N ILE A 114 13.13 1.48 18.98
CA ILE A 114 14.55 1.11 19.08
C ILE A 114 15.20 1.66 20.35
N GLN A 115 14.88 2.88 20.75
CA GLN A 115 15.27 3.46 22.05
C GLN A 115 14.08 3.48 23.02
N PRO A 116 13.71 2.34 23.64
CA PRO A 116 12.69 2.36 24.68
C PRO A 116 13.18 3.19 25.87
N ALA A 117 12.28 4.00 26.44
CA ALA A 117 12.50 4.60 27.75
C ALA A 117 12.71 3.49 28.81
N PRO A 118 13.56 3.72 29.84
CA PRO A 118 13.75 2.77 30.93
C PRO A 118 12.50 2.79 31.84
N LEU A 119 11.42 2.16 31.41
CA LEU A 119 10.23 1.96 32.23
C LEU A 119 9.75 0.52 32.03
N GLY A 120 9.86 -0.21 33.13
CA GLY A 120 9.60 -1.64 33.23
C GLY A 120 8.18 -1.98 32.84
N SER A 121 8.06 -2.72 31.74
CA SER A 121 7.07 -3.77 31.58
C SER A 121 7.55 -4.60 30.41
N THR A 122 8.50 -5.49 30.67
CA THR A 122 8.62 -6.73 29.91
C THR A 122 7.35 -7.55 30.15
N ASP A 123 6.23 -7.12 29.59
CA ASP A 123 5.21 -8.05 29.13
C ASP A 123 5.82 -8.72 27.90
N LEU A 124 6.78 -9.62 28.19
CA LEU A 124 7.14 -10.70 27.31
C LEU A 124 5.83 -11.36 26.96
N ALA A 125 5.39 -11.08 25.73
CA ALA A 125 4.15 -11.56 25.17
C ALA A 125 4.07 -13.07 25.45
N ALA A 126 3.18 -13.44 26.37
CA ALA A 126 2.80 -14.82 26.64
C ALA A 126 2.64 -15.55 25.30
N GLY A 127 3.26 -16.72 25.15
CA GLY A 127 3.75 -17.31 23.88
C GLY A 127 2.83 -17.28 22.65
N ASN A 128 1.51 -17.15 22.81
CA ASN A 128 0.57 -16.97 21.71
C ASN A 128 0.75 -15.63 20.97
N GLY A 129 1.22 -14.58 21.64
CA GLY A 129 1.41 -13.26 21.04
C GLY A 129 2.50 -13.23 19.95
N LEU A 130 3.54 -14.07 20.07
CA LEU A 130 4.60 -14.18 19.06
C LEU A 130 4.08 -14.86 17.79
N LEU A 131 3.35 -15.96 17.93
CA LEU A 131 2.80 -16.70 16.80
C LEU A 131 1.91 -15.81 15.92
N PHE A 132 0.99 -15.04 16.51
CA PHE A 132 0.13 -14.15 15.74
C PHE A 132 0.89 -13.03 15.03
N ARG A 133 1.97 -12.51 15.64
CA ARG A 133 2.86 -11.55 14.97
C ARG A 133 3.55 -12.18 13.77
N LEU A 134 4.07 -13.40 13.92
CA LEU A 134 4.72 -14.13 12.82
C LEU A 134 3.75 -14.42 11.69
N LEU A 135 2.51 -14.80 11.99
CA LEU A 135 1.47 -14.98 10.96
C LEU A 135 1.18 -13.67 10.21
N GLY A 136 1.07 -12.55 10.93
CA GLY A 136 0.89 -11.23 10.32
C GLY A 136 2.08 -10.81 9.44
N ILE A 137 3.31 -11.04 9.90
CA ILE A 137 4.53 -10.78 9.12
C ILE A 137 4.55 -11.67 7.86
N LEU A 138 4.32 -12.97 8.02
CA LEU A 138 4.32 -13.93 6.92
C LEU A 138 3.26 -13.57 5.88
N GLY A 139 2.04 -13.24 6.31
CA GLY A 139 0.97 -12.83 5.40
C GLY A 139 1.34 -11.60 4.56
N ALA A 140 2.03 -10.63 5.17
CA ALA A 140 2.46 -9.44 4.45
C ALA A 140 3.60 -9.73 3.47
N ILE A 141 4.57 -10.55 3.88
CA ILE A 141 5.65 -10.99 2.99
C ILE A 141 5.08 -11.75 1.79
N LEU A 142 4.08 -12.61 1.98
CA LEU A 142 3.44 -13.34 0.88
C LEU A 142 2.80 -12.38 -0.14
N ILE A 143 2.01 -11.40 0.30
CA ILE A 143 1.40 -10.42 -0.61
C ILE A 143 2.46 -9.57 -1.31
N LEU A 144 3.43 -9.02 -0.56
CA LEU A 144 4.46 -8.16 -1.13
C LEU A 144 5.39 -8.90 -2.09
N SER A 145 5.71 -10.17 -1.79
CA SER A 145 6.50 -11.02 -2.69
C SER A 145 5.71 -11.43 -3.93
N ALA A 146 4.42 -11.75 -3.83
CA ALA A 146 3.57 -11.98 -4.99
C ALA A 146 3.56 -10.76 -5.92
N PHE A 147 3.34 -9.56 -5.36
CA PHE A 147 3.41 -8.30 -6.11
C PHE A 147 4.77 -8.08 -6.76
N GLY A 148 5.87 -8.25 -6.00
CA GLY A 148 7.23 -8.05 -6.52
C GLY A 148 7.63 -9.06 -7.60
N LEU A 149 7.29 -10.34 -7.43
CA LEU A 149 7.60 -11.40 -8.38
C LEU A 149 6.80 -11.27 -9.69
N ALA A 150 5.61 -10.69 -9.63
CA ALA A 150 4.76 -10.47 -10.80
C ALA A 150 5.38 -9.52 -11.84
N PHE A 151 6.36 -8.69 -11.48
CA PHE A 151 7.15 -7.92 -12.45
C PHE A 151 8.08 -8.78 -13.31
N PHE A 152 8.54 -9.91 -12.78
CA PHE A 152 9.56 -10.75 -13.42
C PHE A 152 8.98 -12.03 -14.02
N LYS A 153 7.88 -12.52 -13.45
CA LYS A 153 7.29 -13.82 -13.78
C LYS A 153 5.77 -13.67 -13.93
N PRO A 154 5.23 -13.82 -15.16
CA PRO A 154 3.79 -13.71 -15.41
C PRO A 154 2.94 -14.69 -14.62
N LEU A 155 3.51 -15.82 -14.17
CA LEU A 155 2.84 -16.77 -13.27
C LEU A 155 2.30 -16.10 -11.99
N PHE A 156 2.98 -15.05 -11.52
CA PHE A 156 2.58 -14.28 -10.33
C PHE A 156 1.65 -13.10 -10.65
N ALA A 157 1.16 -12.98 -11.89
CA ALA A 157 0.07 -12.07 -12.23
C ALA A 157 -1.14 -12.29 -11.30
N LEU A 158 -2.09 -11.35 -11.30
CA LEU A 158 -3.38 -11.56 -10.61
C LEU A 158 -4.33 -12.45 -11.41
N PHE A 159 -4.20 -12.44 -12.72
CA PHE A 159 -5.01 -13.25 -13.63
C PHE A 159 -4.17 -13.70 -14.81
N GLN A 160 -4.39 -14.93 -15.27
CA GLN A 160 -3.79 -15.48 -16.47
C GLN A 160 -4.75 -16.46 -17.13
N THR A 161 -5.06 -16.23 -18.41
CA THR A 161 -5.88 -17.17 -19.19
C THR A 161 -5.40 -17.26 -20.63
N GLU A 162 -5.66 -18.41 -21.25
CA GLU A 162 -5.43 -18.66 -22.66
C GLU A 162 -6.77 -18.94 -23.35
N THR A 163 -7.03 -18.24 -24.45
CA THR A 163 -8.29 -18.35 -25.18
C THR A 163 -8.04 -18.28 -26.68
N SER A 164 -8.89 -18.95 -27.45
CA SER A 164 -8.83 -18.96 -28.91
C SER A 164 -9.86 -17.98 -29.48
N MET A 165 -9.41 -17.01 -30.28
CA MET A 165 -10.29 -16.07 -30.96
C MET A 165 -9.90 -15.97 -32.43
N GLY A 166 -10.87 -16.15 -33.34
CA GLY A 166 -10.60 -16.04 -34.79
C GLY A 166 -9.49 -16.99 -35.28
N GLY A 167 -9.37 -18.18 -34.70
CA GLY A 167 -8.35 -19.18 -35.06
C GLY A 167 -6.93 -18.91 -34.53
N LYS A 168 -6.74 -17.86 -33.72
CA LYS A 168 -5.47 -17.56 -33.04
C LYS A 168 -5.59 -17.79 -31.55
N GLN A 169 -4.53 -18.26 -30.91
CA GLN A 169 -4.44 -18.36 -29.46
C GLN A 169 -3.92 -17.05 -28.87
N TYR A 170 -4.60 -16.57 -27.83
CA TYR A 170 -4.24 -15.38 -27.08
C TYR A 170 -4.04 -15.75 -25.62
N ARG A 171 -2.99 -15.19 -25.01
CA ARG A 171 -2.79 -15.20 -23.56
C ARG A 171 -3.05 -13.81 -23.01
N PHE A 172 -3.89 -13.73 -21.98
CA PHE A 172 -4.16 -12.50 -21.25
C PHE A 172 -3.57 -12.60 -19.86
N GLU A 173 -2.83 -11.57 -19.45
CA GLU A 173 -2.16 -11.50 -18.15
C GLU A 173 -2.45 -10.14 -17.50
N ILE A 174 -2.93 -10.12 -16.26
CA ILE A 174 -3.09 -8.88 -15.48
C ILE A 174 -1.87 -8.70 -14.58
N LEU A 175 -0.95 -7.83 -15.01
CA LEU A 175 0.34 -7.59 -14.40
C LEU A 175 0.30 -6.42 -13.39
N PRO A 176 1.33 -6.23 -12.55
CA PRO A 176 1.52 -5.01 -11.77
C PRO A 176 1.68 -3.80 -12.72
N MET A 177 1.52 -2.59 -12.19
CA MET A 177 1.60 -1.38 -13.05
C MET A 177 0.23 -0.74 -13.19
N ASP A 178 -0.71 -1.56 -13.67
CA ASP A 178 -1.91 -1.19 -14.47
C ASP A 178 -2.00 -1.98 -15.79
N PHE A 179 -0.99 -2.77 -16.14
CA PHE A 179 -0.95 -3.44 -17.44
C PHE A 179 -1.82 -4.70 -17.51
N ILE A 180 -2.58 -4.79 -18.59
CA ILE A 180 -3.06 -6.05 -19.14
C ILE A 180 -2.20 -6.35 -20.36
N ARG A 181 -1.49 -7.48 -20.34
CA ARG A 181 -0.75 -7.96 -21.49
C ARG A 181 -1.57 -8.96 -22.27
N ARG A 182 -1.72 -8.69 -23.57
CA ARG A 182 -2.31 -9.60 -24.56
C ARG A 182 -1.20 -10.13 -25.45
N THR A 183 -0.90 -11.41 -25.36
CA THR A 183 0.11 -12.07 -26.19
C THR A 183 -0.55 -12.98 -27.20
N VAL A 184 -0.29 -12.77 -28.49
CA VAL A 184 -0.69 -13.71 -29.55
C VAL A 184 0.35 -14.83 -29.57
N ILE A 185 -0.11 -16.05 -29.31
CA ILE A 185 0.73 -17.25 -29.38
C ILE A 185 0.70 -17.76 -30.82
N SER A 186 1.86 -17.75 -31.48
CA SER A 186 1.99 -18.25 -32.85
C SER A 186 3.29 -19.04 -33.01
N SER A 187 3.29 -20.00 -33.94
CA SER A 187 4.49 -20.78 -34.28
C SER A 187 5.61 -19.93 -34.89
N ALA A 188 5.28 -18.75 -35.45
CA ALA A 188 6.23 -17.82 -36.06
C ALA A 188 6.84 -16.83 -35.05
N GLY A 189 6.41 -16.87 -33.78
CA GLY A 189 6.85 -15.95 -32.73
C GLY A 189 5.66 -15.30 -32.01
N ASN A 190 5.90 -14.85 -30.78
CA ASN A 190 4.87 -14.21 -29.95
C ASN A 190 4.89 -12.70 -30.15
N THR A 191 3.71 -12.10 -30.35
CA THR A 191 3.55 -10.63 -30.36
C THR A 191 2.74 -10.22 -29.14
N SER A 192 3.23 -9.24 -28.38
CA SER A 192 2.59 -8.76 -27.15
C SER A 192 2.12 -7.31 -27.30
N GLU A 193 0.91 -7.05 -26.85
CA GLU A 193 0.33 -5.72 -26.72
C GLU A 193 -0.04 -5.47 -25.25
N ASP A 194 0.33 -4.31 -24.72
CA ASP A 194 0.08 -3.93 -23.34
C ASP A 194 -1.00 -2.83 -23.30
N PHE A 195 -2.00 -3.00 -22.43
CA PHE A 195 -3.10 -2.06 -22.22
C PHE A 195 -3.06 -1.52 -20.80
N GLU A 196 -3.14 -0.21 -20.62
CA GLU A 196 -3.21 0.40 -19.30
C GLU A 196 -4.65 0.45 -18.79
N VAL A 197 -4.90 -0.13 -17.61
CA VAL A 197 -6.21 -0.14 -16.96
C VAL A 197 -6.10 0.43 -15.56
N SER A 198 -6.68 1.61 -15.35
CA SER A 198 -6.61 2.34 -14.08
C SER A 198 -7.14 1.55 -12.88
N LEU A 199 -8.12 0.66 -13.10
CA LEU A 199 -8.70 -0.15 -12.03
C LEU A 199 -7.70 -1.19 -11.50
N VAL A 200 -6.89 -1.80 -12.38
CA VAL A 200 -5.80 -2.70 -11.98
C VAL A 200 -4.80 -1.96 -11.10
N ARG A 201 -4.47 -0.70 -11.45
CA ARG A 201 -3.62 0.17 -10.63
C ARG A 201 -4.15 0.33 -9.21
N ILE A 202 -5.45 0.65 -9.07
CA ILE A 202 -6.11 0.87 -7.78
C ILE A 202 -6.04 -0.40 -6.93
N VAL A 203 -6.39 -1.56 -7.50
CA VAL A 203 -6.34 -2.85 -6.81
C VAL A 203 -4.93 -3.12 -6.27
N GLN A 204 -3.91 -2.96 -7.11
CA GLN A 204 -2.53 -3.23 -6.71
C GLN A 204 -2.03 -2.28 -5.62
N ILE A 205 -2.36 -0.99 -5.72
CA ILE A 205 -2.03 0.01 -4.69
C ILE A 205 -2.65 -0.37 -3.35
N LEU A 206 -3.95 -0.71 -3.34
CA LEU A 206 -4.63 -1.13 -2.11
C LEU A 206 -4.01 -2.41 -1.53
N LEU A 207 -3.65 -3.37 -2.38
CA LEU A 207 -3.04 -4.63 -1.96
C LEU A 207 -1.69 -4.40 -1.26
N VAL A 208 -0.80 -3.63 -1.89
CA VAL A 208 0.53 -3.28 -1.36
C VAL A 208 0.43 -2.41 -0.10
N LEU A 209 -0.49 -1.44 -0.09
CA LEU A 209 -0.74 -0.57 1.05
C LEU A 209 -1.23 -1.36 2.26
N GLY A 210 -2.25 -2.20 2.07
CA GLY A 210 -2.79 -3.07 3.11
C GLY A 210 -1.73 -4.01 3.69
N ALA A 211 -0.91 -4.64 2.83
CA ALA A 211 0.16 -5.51 3.27
C ALA A 211 1.26 -4.77 4.04
N SER A 212 1.62 -3.55 3.61
CA SER A 212 2.62 -2.72 4.29
C SER A 212 2.14 -2.22 5.67
N ILE A 213 0.86 -1.83 5.77
CA ILE A 213 0.23 -1.50 7.06
C ILE A 213 0.22 -2.73 7.98
N SER A 214 -0.19 -3.89 7.46
CA SER A 214 -0.18 -5.14 8.24
C SER A 214 1.22 -5.57 8.68
N LEU A 215 2.25 -5.41 7.84
CA LEU A 215 3.64 -5.72 8.18
C LEU A 215 4.13 -4.85 9.33
N THR A 216 3.99 -3.53 9.18
CA THR A 216 4.41 -2.57 10.21
C THR A 216 3.64 -2.78 11.50
N ALA A 217 2.32 -2.98 11.42
CA ALA A 217 1.47 -3.30 12.56
C ALA A 217 1.89 -4.60 13.27
N SER A 218 2.26 -5.64 12.53
CA SER A 218 2.71 -6.91 13.10
C SER A 218 4.06 -6.79 13.79
N LEU A 219 5.01 -6.05 13.20
CA LEU A 219 6.33 -5.79 13.79
C LEU A 219 6.21 -5.04 15.11
N VAL A 220 5.33 -4.05 15.18
CA VAL A 220 5.13 -3.27 16.41
C VAL A 220 4.10 -3.88 17.35
N ALA A 221 3.37 -4.92 16.94
CA ALA A 221 2.27 -5.55 17.68
C ALA A 221 1.01 -4.70 17.88
N SER A 222 0.64 -3.90 16.87
CA SER A 222 -0.63 -3.18 16.84
C SER A 222 -1.74 -4.04 16.24
N ARG A 223 -2.77 -4.37 17.02
CA ARG A 223 -3.94 -5.12 16.53
C ARG A 223 -4.88 -4.29 15.67
N LEU A 224 -5.07 -3.02 16.05
CA LEU A 224 -5.99 -2.13 15.34
C LEU A 224 -5.50 -1.94 13.91
N PHE A 225 -4.22 -1.60 13.72
CA PHE A 225 -3.66 -1.39 12.40
C PHE A 225 -3.50 -2.69 11.60
N LEU A 226 -3.31 -3.84 12.26
CA LEU A 226 -3.38 -5.14 11.59
C LEU A 226 -4.79 -5.38 11.02
N GLY A 227 -5.84 -5.05 11.77
CA GLY A 227 -7.22 -5.10 11.27
C GLY A 227 -7.46 -4.15 10.11
N VAL A 228 -6.95 -2.90 10.18
CA VAL A 228 -7.03 -1.94 9.07
C VAL A 228 -6.34 -2.48 7.82
N GLY A 229 -5.09 -2.95 7.93
CA GLY A 229 -4.35 -3.52 6.81
C GLY A 229 -5.06 -4.75 6.21
N CYS A 230 -5.62 -5.62 7.07
CA CYS A 230 -6.44 -6.76 6.66
C CYS A 230 -7.67 -6.33 5.85
N LEU A 231 -8.43 -5.34 6.32
CA LEU A 231 -9.63 -4.84 5.63
C LEU A 231 -9.28 -4.18 4.30
N VAL A 232 -8.16 -3.44 4.23
CA VAL A 232 -7.67 -2.83 2.99
C VAL A 232 -7.28 -3.90 1.97
N SER A 233 -6.50 -4.91 2.36
CA SER A 233 -6.12 -6.02 1.47
C SER A 233 -7.32 -6.86 1.04
N PHE A 234 -8.27 -7.12 1.94
CA PHE A 234 -9.52 -7.81 1.60
C PHE A 234 -10.34 -7.02 0.57
N SER A 235 -10.49 -5.71 0.78
CA SER A 235 -11.21 -4.82 -0.14
C SER A 235 -10.55 -4.80 -1.53
N ALA A 236 -9.22 -4.83 -1.60
CA ALA A 236 -8.48 -4.93 -2.86
C ALA A 236 -8.79 -6.22 -3.63
N LEU A 237 -8.74 -7.37 -2.95
CA LEU A 237 -9.02 -8.68 -3.55
C LEU A 237 -10.49 -8.81 -3.98
N ALA A 238 -11.41 -8.32 -3.16
CA ALA A 238 -12.84 -8.30 -3.49
C ALA A 238 -13.11 -7.38 -4.69
N LEU A 239 -12.57 -6.16 -4.68
CA LEU A 239 -12.70 -5.19 -5.77
C LEU A 239 -12.17 -5.78 -7.08
N PHE A 240 -11.03 -6.48 -7.04
CA PHE A 240 -10.49 -7.16 -8.21
C PHE A 240 -11.47 -8.16 -8.81
N LEU A 241 -12.03 -9.05 -7.99
CA LEU A 241 -12.99 -10.05 -8.46
C LEU A 241 -14.24 -9.40 -9.07
N PHE A 242 -14.84 -8.43 -8.38
CA PHE A 242 -16.03 -7.75 -8.87
C PHE A 242 -15.78 -6.94 -10.15
N SER A 243 -14.56 -6.43 -10.32
CA SER A 243 -14.21 -5.57 -11.45
C SER A 243 -13.55 -6.32 -12.60
N LEU A 244 -13.28 -7.62 -12.44
CA LEU A 244 -12.58 -8.45 -13.43
C LEU A 244 -13.25 -8.41 -14.82
N PRO A 245 -14.60 -8.50 -14.94
CA PRO A 245 -15.25 -8.39 -16.26
C PRO A 245 -14.98 -7.06 -16.94
N THR A 246 -15.06 -5.96 -16.19
CA THR A 246 -14.81 -4.61 -16.70
C THR A 246 -13.35 -4.44 -17.12
N ILE A 247 -12.41 -4.96 -16.34
CA ILE A 247 -10.97 -4.94 -16.67
C ILE A 247 -10.74 -5.70 -17.99
N LEU A 248 -11.28 -6.92 -18.12
CA LEU A 248 -11.08 -7.76 -19.29
C LEU A 248 -11.79 -7.24 -20.55
N GLN A 249 -12.95 -6.61 -20.41
CA GLN A 249 -13.67 -5.97 -21.52
C GLN A 249 -12.83 -4.87 -22.18
N GLN A 250 -12.06 -4.11 -21.40
CA GLN A 250 -11.14 -3.09 -21.94
C GLN A 250 -10.02 -3.69 -22.79
N ALA A 251 -9.63 -4.94 -22.53
CA ALA A 251 -8.67 -5.71 -23.33
C ALA A 251 -9.33 -6.52 -24.47
N GLN A 252 -10.61 -6.27 -24.76
CA GLN A 252 -11.41 -6.99 -25.78
C GLN A 252 -11.52 -8.50 -25.52
N PHE A 253 -11.53 -8.92 -24.25
CA PHE A 253 -11.71 -10.31 -23.89
C PHE A 253 -13.18 -10.77 -24.06
N PRO A 254 -13.44 -11.95 -24.64
CA PRO A 254 -14.78 -12.49 -24.80
C PRO A 254 -15.33 -12.97 -23.44
N LEU A 255 -16.39 -12.34 -22.95
CA LEU A 255 -16.98 -12.61 -21.64
C LEU A 255 -17.90 -13.84 -21.62
N GLU A 256 -17.50 -14.95 -22.26
CA GLU A 256 -18.28 -16.19 -22.25
C GLU A 256 -18.05 -16.95 -20.93
N GLY A 257 -18.97 -16.75 -19.98
CA GLY A 257 -19.05 -17.50 -18.72
C GLY A 257 -18.20 -16.91 -17.59
N TYR A 258 -18.83 -16.19 -16.65
CA TYR A 258 -18.12 -15.61 -15.50
C TYR A 258 -17.44 -16.66 -14.59
N ILE A 259 -18.00 -17.87 -14.49
CA ILE A 259 -17.46 -18.93 -13.62
C ILE A 259 -16.12 -19.46 -14.15
N SER A 260 -15.93 -19.54 -15.47
CA SER A 260 -14.65 -19.97 -16.06
C SER A 260 -13.53 -18.93 -15.83
N LEU A 261 -13.89 -17.65 -15.68
CA LEU A 261 -12.95 -16.58 -15.34
C LEU A 261 -12.35 -16.75 -13.93
N LEU A 262 -13.14 -17.18 -12.95
CA LEU A 262 -12.62 -17.42 -11.59
C LEU A 262 -11.62 -18.58 -11.56
N GLY A 263 -11.80 -19.58 -12.41
CA GLY A 263 -10.82 -20.66 -12.60
C GLY A 263 -9.50 -20.20 -13.22
N SER A 264 -9.47 -19.00 -13.82
CA SER A 264 -8.30 -18.40 -14.48
C SER A 264 -7.54 -17.40 -13.60
N LEU A 265 -7.86 -17.32 -12.31
CA LEU A 265 -7.04 -16.59 -11.35
C LEU A 265 -5.66 -17.25 -11.27
N SER A 266 -4.60 -16.45 -11.27
CA SER A 266 -3.23 -16.96 -11.25
C SER A 266 -2.65 -17.00 -9.84
N LEU A 267 -1.43 -17.53 -9.72
CA LEU A 267 -0.79 -17.82 -8.46
C LEU A 267 -0.58 -16.55 -7.60
N GLY A 268 -0.38 -15.38 -8.22
CA GLY A 268 -0.30 -14.11 -7.51
C GLY A 268 -1.55 -13.77 -6.71
N TRP A 269 -2.74 -14.04 -7.26
CA TRP A 269 -4.00 -13.81 -6.56
C TRP A 269 -4.18 -14.79 -5.39
N TYR A 270 -3.91 -16.08 -5.59
CA TYR A 270 -4.02 -17.09 -4.54
C TYR A 270 -3.02 -16.89 -3.39
N ILE A 271 -1.77 -16.53 -3.69
CA ILE A 271 -0.79 -16.17 -2.65
C ILE A 271 -1.26 -14.94 -1.87
N SER A 272 -1.83 -13.96 -2.57
CA SER A 272 -2.35 -12.76 -1.93
C SER A 272 -3.55 -13.06 -1.02
N LEU A 273 -4.45 -13.95 -1.46
CA LEU A 273 -5.55 -14.46 -0.66
C LEU A 273 -5.04 -15.19 0.59
N LEU A 274 -4.06 -16.08 0.43
CA LEU A 274 -3.43 -16.79 1.55
C LEU A 274 -2.83 -15.80 2.56
N GLY A 275 -2.11 -14.78 2.09
CA GLY A 275 -1.57 -13.73 2.94
C GLY A 275 -2.65 -12.96 3.70
N MET A 276 -3.79 -12.66 3.04
CA MET A 276 -4.95 -12.04 3.67
C MET A 276 -5.59 -12.94 4.74
N ILE A 277 -5.73 -14.25 4.47
CA ILE A 277 -6.24 -15.22 5.46
C ILE A 277 -5.33 -15.24 6.71
N LEU A 278 -4.01 -15.20 6.52
CA LEU A 278 -3.06 -15.12 7.64
C LEU A 278 -3.24 -13.83 8.46
N PHE A 279 -3.50 -12.68 7.83
CA PHE A 279 -3.86 -11.45 8.54
C PHE A 279 -5.12 -11.63 9.37
N PHE A 280 -6.16 -12.22 8.78
CA PHE A 280 -7.45 -12.42 9.43
C PHE A 280 -7.32 -13.31 10.67
N ILE A 281 -6.58 -14.43 10.55
CA ILE A 281 -6.28 -15.32 11.69
C ILE A 281 -5.52 -14.57 12.78
N ALA A 282 -4.46 -13.84 12.41
CA ALA A 282 -3.65 -13.05 13.34
C ALA A 282 -4.46 -11.95 14.05
N TRP A 283 -5.46 -11.38 13.37
CA TRP A 283 -6.32 -10.34 13.91
C TRP A 283 -7.39 -10.88 14.87
N ILE A 284 -8.09 -11.97 14.51
CA ILE A 284 -9.29 -12.46 15.21
C ILE A 284 -9.01 -13.37 16.40
N GLN A 285 -8.02 -14.26 16.30
CA GLN A 285 -7.74 -15.28 17.34
C GLN A 285 -7.62 -14.70 18.77
N PRO A 286 -6.96 -13.56 19.00
CA PRO A 286 -6.86 -12.99 20.33
C PRO A 286 -8.17 -12.46 20.92
N ILE A 287 -9.22 -12.27 20.11
CA ILE A 287 -10.55 -11.84 20.56
C ILE A 287 -11.26 -13.03 21.21
N PHE A 288 -11.25 -14.18 20.54
CA PHE A 288 -11.88 -15.41 21.04
C PHE A 288 -11.18 -15.95 22.30
N LEU A 289 -9.85 -15.86 22.38
CA LEU A 289 -9.11 -16.29 23.57
C LEU A 289 -9.38 -15.44 24.83
N ARG A 290 -9.89 -14.21 24.67
CA ARG A 290 -10.30 -13.35 25.80
C ARG A 290 -11.75 -13.55 26.22
N ALA A 291 -12.61 -14.04 25.32
CA ALA A 291 -14.01 -14.30 25.61
C ALA A 291 -14.25 -15.61 26.38
N GLY A 292 -13.26 -16.53 26.38
CA GLY A 292 -13.32 -17.81 27.09
C GLY A 292 -12.63 -17.83 28.46
N ARG A 293 -12.21 -16.68 28.99
CA ARG A 293 -11.69 -16.51 30.34
C ARG A 293 -12.58 -15.54 31.10
#